data_AF-A0A938RY30-F1
#
_entry.id   AF-A0A938RY30-F1
#
_cell.length_a   1.000
_cell.length_b   1.000
_cell.length_c   1.000
_cell.angle_alpha   90.00
_cell.angle_beta   90.00
_cell.angle_gamma   90.00
#
_symmetry.space_group_name_H-M   'P 1'
#
loop_
_entity.id
_entity.type
_entity.pdbx_description
1 polymer ?
#
loop_
_entity_poly.entity_id
_entity_poly.type
_entity_poly.pdbx_seq_one_letter_code
_entity_poly.pdbx_strand_id
1 'polypeptide(L)'
;MFMHPIARICPRIAFAFAFAVLSLAATGALAELATVTFDTGFYDPNITFPGGQLHGPYDWIEGDVRVSGVWIANAATPGGFFQLGHTHIATSGPVRIGQSGNTIFTHAWNADFQGIHIRFEDNRPFKLSSLRYRLGERVWEESFPNGLPWSYATTDGQLLITPDLVPTLTPFSAFEAQFAKFPIDDGSVAPNNPNVPAGTSPYRTLTFTQFQNVTGVYIGSTVARVYLDSFVLDPPVPTICSNGLDDDADGAADFPADPGCTSANDASEREAGLVCDDGADNDADALADFPSDAGCTSALDASERDATRICDDDLDNDGDGVADYPFDLGCSSGVDDSERDASRACDDGADNDADGIADFPLDAGCTSAADDSEREPTRICDDGLDNDGDGAIDFPSDPGCAISSDASEQEATLVCDDGVDNDGDGQTDFPADPGCASSTDDSEENPSVACNDGVDDDGDSLADFPDDHGCTSAADESERESGHVCDDGVDNDGDTLVDFPLDTDCADIDGASEAGGAPPQIPAIPGAWTALLGGILLCALVLAQALQLRR
;
A
#
# COMPACT_ATOMS: atom_id res chain seq x y z
N MET A 1 -13.66 -44.65 36.07
CA MET A 1 -14.63 -43.77 35.37
C MET A 1 -13.81 -42.63 34.81
N PHE A 2 -13.55 -42.44 33.52
CA PHE A 2 -14.13 -43.00 32.30
C PHE A 2 -13.02 -43.10 31.23
N MET A 3 -13.16 -44.09 30.36
CA MET A 3 -12.33 -44.37 29.19
C MET A 3 -12.87 -43.63 27.96
N HIS A 4 -11.97 -42.99 27.18
CA HIS A 4 -11.89 -43.04 25.70
C HIS A 4 -13.04 -42.47 24.82
N PRO A 5 -12.83 -42.22 23.50
CA PRO A 5 -12.63 -40.86 23.00
C PRO A 5 -13.40 -40.56 21.68
N ILE A 6 -13.08 -39.44 21.02
CA ILE A 6 -13.11 -39.21 19.56
C ILE A 6 -14.31 -39.82 18.81
N ALA A 7 -15.39 -39.06 18.70
CA ALA A 7 -16.30 -39.12 17.55
C ALA A 7 -17.16 -37.85 17.54
N ARG A 8 -17.37 -37.29 16.34
CA ARG A 8 -18.24 -36.15 16.00
C ARG A 8 -17.57 -34.78 15.91
N ILE A 9 -16.41 -34.73 15.25
CA ILE A 9 -16.03 -33.58 14.42
C ILE A 9 -16.11 -34.08 12.97
N CYS A 10 -16.79 -33.31 12.11
CA CYS A 10 -17.33 -33.60 10.77
C CYS A 10 -18.65 -34.40 10.74
N PRO A 11 -19.76 -33.75 10.30
CA PRO A 11 -19.84 -33.27 8.92
C PRO A 11 -20.35 -31.82 8.83
N ARG A 12 -19.42 -30.85 8.84
CA ARG A 12 -19.69 -29.49 8.33
C ARG A 12 -18.63 -28.98 7.36
N ILE A 13 -17.50 -29.69 7.23
CA ILE A 13 -16.45 -29.40 6.23
C ILE A 13 -16.73 -30.11 4.88
N ALA A 14 -17.69 -31.05 4.83
CA ALA A 14 -18.14 -31.66 3.57
C ALA A 14 -19.25 -30.86 2.84
N PHE A 15 -19.78 -29.80 3.46
CA PHE A 15 -20.80 -28.94 2.84
C PHE A 15 -20.22 -27.64 2.27
N ALA A 16 -19.06 -27.18 2.74
CA ALA A 16 -18.37 -26.01 2.19
C ALA A 16 -17.57 -26.33 0.91
N PHE A 17 -17.13 -27.58 0.70
CA PHE A 17 -16.46 -27.99 -0.54
C PHE A 17 -17.42 -28.38 -1.68
N ALA A 18 -18.72 -28.55 -1.39
CA ALA A 18 -19.73 -28.83 -2.40
C ALA A 18 -20.34 -27.55 -3.02
N PHE A 19 -20.20 -26.39 -2.36
CA PHE A 19 -20.65 -25.10 -2.89
C PHE A 19 -19.56 -24.36 -3.68
N ALA A 20 -18.28 -24.60 -3.37
CA ALA A 20 -17.15 -24.05 -4.11
C ALA A 20 -16.87 -24.76 -5.46
N VAL A 21 -17.48 -25.93 -5.71
CA VAL A 21 -17.37 -26.65 -7.00
C VAL A 21 -18.67 -26.53 -7.82
N LEU A 22 -19.74 -25.99 -7.25
CA LEU A 22 -21.00 -25.75 -7.98
C LEU A 22 -21.22 -24.29 -8.41
N SER A 23 -20.27 -23.40 -8.10
CA SER A 23 -20.30 -21.98 -8.51
C SER A 23 -19.27 -21.68 -9.62
N LEU A 24 -18.52 -22.69 -10.08
CA LEU A 24 -17.71 -22.61 -11.30
C LEU A 24 -18.48 -23.13 -12.53
N ALA A 25 -19.77 -22.78 -12.58
CA ALA A 25 -20.56 -22.74 -13.79
C ALA A 25 -21.00 -21.29 -14.03
N ALA A 26 -20.12 -20.33 -13.73
CA ALA A 26 -20.12 -19.09 -14.48
C ALA A 26 -19.87 -19.51 -15.93
N THR A 27 -20.92 -19.40 -16.72
CA THR A 27 -20.89 -19.49 -18.17
C THR A 27 -19.96 -18.41 -18.68
N GLY A 28 -18.65 -18.69 -18.64
CA GLY A 28 -17.77 -18.13 -19.64
C GLY A 28 -18.35 -18.59 -20.96
N ALA A 29 -19.03 -17.68 -21.65
CA ALA A 29 -19.41 -17.85 -23.03
C ALA A 29 -18.10 -17.98 -23.81
N LEU A 30 -17.47 -19.15 -23.76
CA LEU A 30 -16.42 -19.50 -24.68
C LEU A 30 -17.05 -19.27 -26.04
N ALA A 31 -16.46 -18.38 -26.85
CA ALA A 31 -16.81 -18.26 -28.25
C ALA A 31 -16.73 -19.66 -28.85
N GLU A 32 -17.88 -20.30 -28.98
CA GLU A 32 -17.95 -21.64 -29.53
C GLU A 32 -17.67 -21.49 -31.02
N LEU A 33 -16.65 -22.20 -31.50
CA LEU A 33 -16.31 -22.22 -32.92
C LEU A 33 -17.56 -22.61 -33.71
N ALA A 34 -18.12 -21.67 -34.46
CA ALA A 34 -19.28 -21.95 -35.29
C ALA A 34 -18.82 -22.78 -36.49
N THR A 35 -19.25 -24.05 -36.52
CA THR A 35 -18.94 -24.98 -37.60
C THR A 35 -20.19 -25.23 -38.42
N VAL A 36 -20.15 -24.90 -39.71
CA VAL A 36 -21.24 -25.18 -40.65
C VAL A 36 -20.89 -26.44 -41.43
N THR A 37 -21.75 -27.46 -41.41
CA THR A 37 -21.56 -28.77 -42.05
C THR A 37 -22.63 -29.12 -43.08
N PHE A 38 -23.63 -28.26 -43.28
CA PHE A 38 -24.74 -28.44 -44.22
C PHE A 38 -25.60 -29.69 -43.95
N ASP A 39 -25.64 -30.16 -42.71
CA ASP A 39 -26.35 -31.35 -42.28
C ASP A 39 -27.47 -31.06 -41.28
N THR A 40 -27.37 -29.97 -40.51
CA THR A 40 -28.29 -29.64 -39.41
C THR A 40 -29.08 -28.35 -39.61
N GLY A 41 -28.79 -27.59 -40.68
CA GLY A 41 -29.48 -26.35 -41.02
C GLY A 41 -30.81 -26.50 -41.76
N PHE A 42 -31.35 -25.36 -42.19
CA PHE A 42 -32.61 -25.26 -42.93
C PHE A 42 -32.55 -24.13 -43.97
N TYR A 43 -33.45 -24.17 -44.95
CA TYR A 43 -33.61 -23.09 -45.93
C TYR A 43 -34.49 -21.98 -45.39
N ASP A 44 -34.10 -20.72 -45.57
CA ASP A 44 -34.88 -19.56 -45.14
C ASP A 44 -36.21 -19.47 -45.90
N PRO A 45 -37.36 -19.55 -45.20
CA PRO A 45 -38.68 -19.48 -45.83
C PRO A 45 -39.14 -18.04 -46.19
N ASN A 46 -38.44 -16.99 -45.75
CA ASN A 46 -38.96 -15.62 -45.66
C ASN A 46 -38.30 -14.59 -46.61
N ILE A 47 -37.84 -14.96 -47.81
CA ILE A 47 -37.32 -13.96 -48.77
C ILE A 47 -38.44 -13.29 -49.58
N THR A 48 -38.53 -11.96 -49.48
CA THR A 48 -39.45 -11.09 -50.23
C THR A 48 -38.74 -10.35 -51.40
N PHE A 49 -39.04 -10.76 -52.65
CA PHE A 49 -38.85 -10.08 -53.98
C PHE A 49 -37.59 -10.38 -54.84
N PRO A 50 -37.61 -10.14 -56.19
CA PRO A 50 -38.24 -10.96 -57.24
C PRO A 50 -37.24 -11.35 -58.36
N GLY A 51 -36.91 -12.62 -58.54
CA GLY A 51 -36.09 -13.09 -59.67
C GLY A 51 -36.62 -14.41 -60.20
N GLY A 52 -37.21 -14.39 -61.40
CA GLY A 52 -38.19 -15.38 -61.86
C GLY A 52 -37.70 -16.83 -62.07
N GLN A 53 -38.66 -17.75 -61.92
CA GLN A 53 -38.85 -19.08 -62.52
C GLN A 53 -37.69 -20.07 -62.81
N LEU A 54 -36.41 -19.77 -62.56
CA LEU A 54 -35.28 -20.56 -63.04
C LEU A 54 -34.31 -20.99 -61.92
N HIS A 55 -34.79 -21.67 -60.86
CA HIS A 55 -34.06 -22.38 -59.77
C HIS A 55 -34.21 -21.70 -58.38
N GLY A 56 -34.70 -22.41 -57.34
CA GLY A 56 -34.91 -21.91 -55.95
C GLY A 56 -34.71 -23.01 -54.89
N PRO A 57 -35.09 -22.86 -53.60
CA PRO A 57 -35.15 -21.66 -52.77
C PRO A 57 -33.85 -21.39 -51.98
N TYR A 58 -33.65 -20.10 -51.78
CA TYR A 58 -32.81 -19.23 -50.95
C TYR A 58 -32.12 -19.75 -49.69
N ASP A 59 -31.01 -19.05 -49.38
CA ASP A 59 -30.18 -19.01 -48.17
C ASP A 59 -30.33 -20.16 -47.16
N TRP A 60 -29.24 -20.89 -46.96
CA TRP A 60 -29.13 -21.92 -45.93
C TRP A 60 -28.74 -21.28 -44.60
N ILE A 61 -29.42 -21.64 -43.52
CA ILE A 61 -29.13 -21.19 -42.16
C ILE A 61 -28.80 -22.42 -41.32
N GLU A 62 -27.66 -22.41 -40.64
CA GLU A 62 -27.22 -23.46 -39.73
C GLU A 62 -26.62 -22.85 -38.48
N GLY A 63 -27.19 -23.18 -37.32
CA GLY A 63 -26.98 -22.38 -36.12
C GLY A 63 -27.45 -20.94 -36.36
N ASP A 64 -26.54 -20.00 -36.16
CA ASP A 64 -26.68 -18.56 -36.41
C ASP A 64 -25.90 -18.08 -37.63
N VAL A 65 -25.42 -19.00 -38.48
CA VAL A 65 -24.67 -18.70 -39.70
C VAL A 65 -25.57 -18.82 -40.92
N ARG A 66 -25.58 -17.79 -41.75
CA ARG A 66 -26.26 -17.76 -43.04
C ARG A 66 -25.28 -17.95 -44.19
N VAL A 67 -25.66 -18.82 -45.12
CA VAL A 67 -24.98 -19.09 -46.38
C VAL A 67 -25.91 -18.74 -47.55
N SER A 68 -25.65 -17.60 -48.18
CA SER A 68 -26.40 -17.09 -49.33
C SER A 68 -25.71 -17.45 -50.64
N GLY A 69 -26.46 -17.81 -51.68
CA GLY A 69 -25.89 -17.95 -53.03
C GLY A 69 -25.54 -16.60 -53.66
N VAL A 70 -24.51 -16.55 -54.50
CA VAL A 70 -24.08 -15.33 -55.18
C VAL A 70 -24.05 -15.59 -56.69
N TRP A 71 -24.67 -14.70 -57.46
CA TRP A 71 -24.56 -14.68 -58.91
C TRP A 71 -24.28 -13.28 -59.41
N ILE A 72 -23.28 -13.18 -60.27
CA ILE A 72 -22.87 -11.96 -60.94
C ILE A 72 -22.84 -12.27 -62.43
N ALA A 73 -23.68 -11.62 -63.22
CA ALA A 73 -23.64 -11.73 -64.67
C ALA A 73 -22.92 -10.53 -65.30
N ASN A 74 -22.13 -10.78 -66.35
CA ASN A 74 -21.28 -9.76 -66.99
C ASN A 74 -20.41 -8.99 -65.99
N ALA A 75 -19.69 -9.71 -65.13
CA ALA A 75 -18.83 -9.11 -64.10
C ALA A 75 -17.82 -8.12 -64.70
N ALA A 76 -17.46 -7.07 -63.95
CA ALA A 76 -16.56 -6.02 -64.38
C ALA A 76 -17.02 -5.23 -65.63
N THR A 77 -18.33 -5.10 -65.84
CA THR A 77 -18.92 -4.22 -66.85
C THR A 77 -19.95 -3.27 -66.22
N PRO A 78 -20.15 -2.06 -66.78
CA PRO A 78 -21.19 -1.14 -66.30
C PRO A 78 -22.62 -1.68 -66.43
N GLY A 79 -22.83 -2.73 -67.22
CA GLY A 79 -24.11 -3.44 -67.39
C GLY A 79 -24.21 -4.77 -66.65
N GLY A 80 -23.28 -5.03 -65.71
CA GLY A 80 -23.29 -6.25 -64.89
C GLY A 80 -24.50 -6.32 -63.96
N PHE A 81 -25.01 -7.53 -63.74
CA PHE A 81 -26.15 -7.80 -62.86
C PHE A 81 -25.66 -8.60 -61.65
N PHE A 82 -26.00 -8.14 -60.43
CA PHE A 82 -25.65 -8.82 -59.18
C PHE A 82 -26.92 -9.29 -58.48
N GLN A 83 -26.93 -10.55 -58.07
CA GLN A 83 -28.01 -11.16 -57.32
C GLN A 83 -27.47 -11.99 -56.15
N LEU A 84 -27.89 -11.64 -54.95
CA LEU A 84 -27.73 -12.46 -53.75
C LEU A 84 -28.92 -13.43 -53.62
N GLY A 85 -28.69 -14.60 -53.03
CA GLY A 85 -29.68 -15.68 -52.90
C GLY A 85 -29.81 -16.57 -54.15
N HIS A 86 -28.88 -16.50 -55.11
CA HIS A 86 -28.87 -17.35 -56.30
C HIS A 86 -28.09 -18.65 -56.06
N THR A 87 -28.80 -19.76 -55.82
CA THR A 87 -28.20 -21.08 -55.58
C THR A 87 -28.69 -22.11 -56.60
N HIS A 88 -27.78 -22.80 -57.28
CA HIS A 88 -28.12 -23.95 -58.14
C HIS A 88 -28.28 -25.22 -57.29
N ILE A 89 -29.48 -25.43 -56.75
CA ILE A 89 -29.84 -26.68 -56.08
C ILE A 89 -30.39 -27.62 -57.16
N ALA A 90 -29.62 -28.62 -57.56
CA ALA A 90 -30.08 -29.60 -58.55
C ALA A 90 -31.24 -30.44 -57.98
N THR A 91 -32.47 -30.14 -58.41
CA THR A 91 -33.68 -30.84 -57.95
C THR A 91 -33.81 -32.29 -58.46
N SER A 92 -32.92 -32.75 -59.36
CA SER A 92 -32.99 -34.10 -59.96
C SER A 92 -31.64 -34.83 -60.08
N GLY A 93 -30.65 -34.55 -59.23
CA GLY A 93 -29.38 -35.29 -59.14
C GLY A 93 -29.08 -35.80 -57.72
N PRO A 94 -28.03 -36.62 -57.52
CA PRO A 94 -27.72 -37.28 -56.24
C PRO A 94 -27.20 -36.34 -55.14
N VAL A 95 -27.34 -35.02 -55.28
CA VAL A 95 -26.87 -34.05 -54.29
C VAL A 95 -27.94 -33.00 -54.05
N ARG A 96 -28.54 -33.08 -52.86
CA ARG A 96 -29.41 -32.06 -52.25
C ARG A 96 -28.60 -31.43 -51.11
N ILE A 97 -28.47 -30.11 -51.07
CA ILE A 97 -27.93 -29.42 -49.87
C ILE A 97 -28.84 -29.83 -48.70
N GLY A 98 -28.27 -30.23 -47.56
CA GLY A 98 -29.03 -30.69 -46.40
C GLY A 98 -29.31 -32.20 -46.29
N GLN A 99 -28.96 -33.04 -47.28
CA GLN A 99 -29.11 -34.52 -47.14
C GLN A 99 -27.84 -35.33 -47.38
N SER A 100 -26.80 -34.71 -47.95
CA SER A 100 -25.51 -35.36 -48.26
C SER A 100 -24.30 -34.65 -47.65
N GLY A 101 -24.51 -33.70 -46.71
CA GLY A 101 -23.46 -32.97 -45.99
C GLY A 101 -22.54 -32.10 -46.85
N ASN A 102 -23.01 -31.59 -47.99
CA ASN A 102 -22.19 -30.81 -48.93
C ASN A 102 -23.00 -29.77 -49.70
N THR A 103 -22.36 -28.65 -50.07
CA THR A 103 -22.86 -27.68 -51.07
C THR A 103 -22.09 -27.78 -52.40
N ILE A 104 -22.72 -27.41 -53.53
CA ILE A 104 -22.16 -27.52 -54.88
C ILE A 104 -22.02 -26.13 -55.53
N PHE A 105 -20.83 -25.85 -56.07
CA PHE A 105 -20.66 -24.83 -57.10
C PHE A 105 -21.04 -25.41 -58.46
N THR A 106 -22.18 -25.01 -59.01
CA THR A 106 -22.54 -25.44 -60.37
C THR A 106 -22.29 -24.28 -61.32
N HIS A 107 -21.17 -24.37 -62.05
CA HIS A 107 -20.85 -23.76 -63.34
C HIS A 107 -20.74 -22.21 -63.48
N ALA A 108 -19.72 -21.78 -64.23
CA ALA A 108 -19.65 -20.45 -64.82
C ALA A 108 -20.36 -20.48 -66.19
N TRP A 109 -21.59 -19.97 -66.26
CA TRP A 109 -22.24 -19.68 -67.55
C TRP A 109 -21.75 -18.31 -68.05
N ASN A 110 -21.81 -18.06 -69.37
CA ASN A 110 -21.28 -16.86 -70.07
C ASN A 110 -21.00 -15.61 -69.20
N ALA A 111 -19.73 -15.30 -68.95
CA ALA A 111 -19.24 -14.13 -68.22
C ALA A 111 -19.74 -13.97 -66.76
N ASP A 112 -20.17 -15.07 -66.13
CA ASP A 112 -20.73 -15.05 -64.80
C ASP A 112 -19.73 -15.49 -63.70
N PHE A 113 -19.79 -14.83 -62.55
CA PHE A 113 -19.23 -15.34 -61.30
C PHE A 113 -20.37 -15.93 -60.47
N GLN A 114 -20.18 -17.16 -59.98
CA GLN A 114 -21.11 -17.80 -59.06
C GLN A 114 -20.37 -18.29 -57.82
N GLY A 115 -21.01 -18.10 -56.67
CA GLY A 115 -20.39 -18.34 -55.38
C GLY A 115 -21.38 -18.48 -54.24
N ILE A 116 -20.86 -18.40 -53.02
CA ILE A 116 -21.61 -18.24 -51.79
C ILE A 116 -21.11 -17.05 -50.99
N HIS A 117 -21.95 -16.52 -50.12
CA HIS A 117 -21.63 -15.50 -49.14
C HIS A 117 -22.00 -16.04 -47.75
N ILE A 118 -21.04 -16.04 -46.84
CA ILE A 118 -21.19 -16.57 -45.47
C ILE A 118 -21.10 -15.42 -44.48
N ARG A 119 -22.04 -15.35 -43.55
CA ARG A 119 -22.07 -14.36 -42.46
C ARG A 119 -22.84 -14.88 -41.24
N PHE A 120 -22.65 -14.29 -40.08
CA PHE A 120 -23.56 -14.47 -38.95
C PHE A 120 -24.85 -13.66 -39.17
N GLU A 121 -25.96 -14.12 -38.58
CA GLU A 121 -27.27 -13.46 -38.69
C GLU A 121 -27.28 -12.04 -38.10
N ASP A 122 -26.55 -11.82 -37.02
CA ASP A 122 -26.34 -10.54 -36.34
C ASP A 122 -25.24 -9.66 -36.98
N ASN A 123 -24.57 -10.16 -38.03
CA ASN A 123 -23.40 -9.54 -38.68
C ASN A 123 -22.19 -9.33 -37.75
N ARG A 124 -22.07 -10.09 -36.65
CA ARG A 124 -20.87 -10.02 -35.80
C ARG A 124 -19.62 -10.40 -36.61
N PRO A 125 -18.48 -9.75 -36.32
CA PRO A 125 -17.25 -10.07 -36.99
C PRO A 125 -16.75 -11.46 -36.59
N PHE A 126 -15.96 -12.08 -37.46
CA PHE A 126 -15.38 -13.39 -37.21
C PHE A 126 -14.07 -13.57 -37.93
N LYS A 127 -13.34 -14.61 -37.53
CA LYS A 127 -12.22 -15.15 -38.28
C LYS A 127 -12.69 -16.38 -39.08
N LEU A 128 -12.45 -16.40 -40.37
CA LEU A 128 -12.62 -17.62 -41.16
C LEU A 128 -11.40 -18.52 -40.90
N SER A 129 -11.54 -19.53 -40.05
CA SER A 129 -10.42 -20.37 -39.61
C SER A 129 -10.08 -21.46 -40.62
N SER A 130 -11.09 -22.15 -41.17
CA SER A 130 -10.85 -23.17 -42.19
C SER A 130 -12.04 -23.41 -43.11
N LEU A 131 -11.74 -23.97 -44.29
CA LEU A 131 -12.70 -24.40 -45.31
C LEU A 131 -12.32 -25.79 -45.82
N ARG A 132 -13.26 -26.73 -45.76
CA ARG A 132 -13.11 -28.07 -46.31
C ARG A 132 -13.80 -28.20 -47.66
N TYR A 133 -13.07 -28.60 -48.69
CA TYR A 133 -13.55 -28.71 -50.07
C TYR A 133 -13.11 -30.01 -50.75
N ARG A 134 -13.76 -30.37 -51.86
CA ARG A 134 -13.22 -31.34 -52.83
C ARG A 134 -13.56 -30.91 -54.25
N LEU A 135 -12.73 -31.31 -55.19
CA LEU A 135 -13.03 -31.15 -56.61
C LEU A 135 -14.00 -32.24 -57.05
N GLY A 136 -15.00 -31.87 -57.85
CA GLY A 136 -16.01 -32.77 -58.39
C GLY A 136 -15.92 -32.98 -59.90
N GLU A 137 -15.50 -31.97 -60.66
CA GLU A 137 -15.25 -32.04 -62.10
C GLU A 137 -14.23 -30.97 -62.54
N ARG A 138 -13.26 -31.29 -63.42
CA ARG A 138 -12.28 -30.31 -63.93
C ARG A 138 -12.77 -29.55 -65.16
N VAL A 139 -13.66 -30.13 -65.96
CA VAL A 139 -14.04 -29.62 -67.28
C VAL A 139 -15.49 -29.96 -67.59
N TRP A 140 -16.19 -29.05 -68.26
CA TRP A 140 -17.31 -29.42 -69.14
C TRP A 140 -16.81 -29.45 -70.58
N GLU A 141 -16.99 -30.58 -71.26
CA GLU A 141 -16.89 -30.65 -72.72
C GLU A 141 -18.10 -29.88 -73.30
N GLU A 142 -17.98 -28.56 -73.55
CA GLU A 142 -18.63 -27.87 -74.68
C GLU A 142 -18.32 -26.37 -74.75
N SER A 143 -17.85 -25.98 -75.93
CA SER A 143 -17.79 -24.70 -76.64
C SER A 143 -18.69 -23.53 -76.16
N PHE A 144 -18.32 -22.81 -75.10
CA PHE A 144 -18.86 -21.46 -74.82
C PHE A 144 -17.77 -20.38 -74.99
N PRO A 145 -17.88 -19.47 -75.97
CA PRO A 145 -16.82 -18.52 -76.31
C PRO A 145 -16.69 -17.28 -75.38
N ASN A 146 -17.57 -17.10 -74.39
CA ASN A 146 -17.70 -15.83 -73.63
C ASN A 146 -17.68 -16.00 -72.09
N GLY A 147 -16.76 -16.77 -71.53
CA GLY A 147 -16.52 -16.94 -70.09
C GLY A 147 -15.54 -15.90 -69.54
N LEU A 148 -15.42 -15.81 -68.21
CA LEU A 148 -14.42 -14.95 -67.61
C LEU A 148 -13.00 -15.44 -67.98
N PRO A 149 -12.01 -14.56 -68.22
CA PRO A 149 -10.69 -14.95 -68.72
C PRO A 149 -9.99 -16.08 -67.92
N TRP A 150 -10.20 -16.12 -66.60
CA TRP A 150 -9.67 -17.13 -65.68
C TRP A 150 -10.43 -18.47 -65.61
N SER A 151 -11.62 -18.60 -66.20
CA SER A 151 -12.46 -19.81 -66.08
C SER A 151 -12.12 -20.90 -67.10
N TYR A 152 -11.09 -20.68 -67.93
CA TYR A 152 -10.74 -21.52 -69.08
C TYR A 152 -9.47 -22.36 -68.91
N ALA A 153 -8.72 -22.16 -67.82
CA ALA A 153 -7.50 -22.92 -67.60
C ALA A 153 -7.84 -24.31 -67.05
N THR A 154 -7.74 -25.35 -67.88
CA THR A 154 -7.98 -26.76 -67.50
C THR A 154 -6.95 -27.32 -66.52
N THR A 155 -5.92 -26.54 -66.19
CA THR A 155 -4.75 -26.94 -65.40
C THR A 155 -4.75 -26.31 -64.01
N ASP A 156 -5.13 -25.05 -63.86
CA ASP A 156 -4.90 -24.26 -62.64
C ASP A 156 -6.22 -23.79 -61.98
N GLY A 157 -6.98 -24.74 -61.44
CA GLY A 157 -8.21 -24.43 -60.69
C GLY A 157 -7.92 -23.68 -59.38
N GLN A 158 -8.71 -22.66 -59.07
CA GLN A 158 -8.54 -21.82 -57.89
C GLN A 158 -9.87 -21.62 -57.15
N LEU A 159 -9.80 -21.58 -55.83
CA LEU A 159 -10.82 -21.01 -54.95
C LEU A 159 -10.54 -19.52 -54.80
N LEU A 160 -11.60 -18.73 -54.90
CA LEU A 160 -11.57 -17.28 -54.87
C LEU A 160 -12.29 -16.82 -53.61
N ILE A 161 -11.61 -16.09 -52.74
CA ILE A 161 -12.16 -15.68 -51.45
C ILE A 161 -11.94 -14.19 -51.25
N THR A 162 -12.97 -13.45 -50.87
CA THR A 162 -12.87 -12.03 -50.50
C THR A 162 -13.89 -11.68 -49.41
N PRO A 163 -13.54 -10.84 -48.41
CA PRO A 163 -14.52 -10.30 -47.47
C PRO A 163 -15.40 -9.23 -48.13
N ASP A 164 -14.85 -8.48 -49.09
CA ASP A 164 -15.51 -7.38 -49.77
C ASP A 164 -15.60 -7.65 -51.27
N LEU A 165 -16.82 -7.66 -51.81
CA LEU A 165 -17.06 -7.91 -53.23
C LEU A 165 -17.81 -6.75 -53.87
N VAL A 166 -17.09 -6.00 -54.71
CA VAL A 166 -17.64 -4.94 -55.55
C VAL A 166 -17.78 -5.49 -56.99
N PRO A 167 -18.99 -5.84 -57.44
CA PRO A 167 -19.22 -6.55 -58.71
C PRO A 167 -19.00 -5.69 -59.97
N THR A 168 -19.05 -4.37 -59.81
CA THR A 168 -19.00 -3.38 -60.91
C THR A 168 -17.61 -2.82 -61.18
N LEU A 169 -16.56 -3.28 -60.48
CA LEU A 169 -15.20 -2.76 -60.68
C LEU A 169 -14.70 -3.02 -62.10
N THR A 170 -14.30 -1.95 -62.79
CA THR A 170 -13.71 -2.01 -64.14
C THR A 170 -12.33 -1.37 -64.14
N PRO A 171 -11.34 -1.89 -64.91
CA PRO A 171 -11.39 -3.03 -65.82
C PRO A 171 -11.41 -4.37 -65.08
N PHE A 172 -11.59 -5.50 -65.80
CA PHE A 172 -11.67 -6.84 -65.19
C PHE A 172 -10.51 -7.18 -64.24
N SER A 173 -9.30 -6.69 -64.51
CA SER A 173 -8.16 -6.88 -63.61
C SER A 173 -8.37 -6.30 -62.20
N ALA A 174 -9.15 -5.21 -62.07
CA ALA A 174 -9.48 -4.63 -60.77
C ALA A 174 -10.54 -5.47 -60.03
N PHE A 175 -11.52 -6.02 -60.76
CA PHE A 175 -12.49 -6.97 -60.20
C PHE A 175 -11.78 -8.24 -59.70
N GLU A 176 -10.88 -8.80 -60.52
CA GLU A 176 -10.09 -9.99 -60.20
C GLU A 176 -9.14 -9.78 -59.01
N ALA A 177 -8.62 -8.56 -58.82
CA ALA A 177 -7.69 -8.24 -57.74
C ALA A 177 -8.32 -8.24 -56.33
N GLN A 178 -9.65 -8.23 -56.22
CA GLN A 178 -10.35 -8.32 -54.93
C GLN A 178 -10.19 -9.70 -54.28
N PHE A 179 -9.94 -10.74 -55.06
CA PHE A 179 -9.94 -12.12 -54.58
C PHE A 179 -8.54 -12.57 -54.16
N ALA A 180 -8.45 -13.12 -52.94
CA ALA A 180 -7.40 -14.04 -52.59
C ALA A 180 -7.62 -15.38 -53.34
N LYS A 181 -6.57 -15.86 -54.01
CA LYS A 181 -6.65 -17.04 -54.90
C LYS A 181 -5.91 -18.21 -54.28
N PHE A 182 -6.63 -19.29 -53.99
CA PHE A 182 -6.08 -20.51 -53.41
C PHE A 182 -6.09 -21.62 -54.45
N PRO A 183 -4.95 -22.24 -54.78
CA PRO A 183 -4.92 -23.38 -55.68
C PRO A 183 -5.79 -24.54 -55.15
N ILE A 184 -6.58 -25.15 -56.04
CA ILE A 184 -7.35 -26.35 -55.75
C ILE A 184 -6.43 -27.57 -55.89
N ASP A 185 -6.18 -28.26 -54.78
CA ASP A 185 -5.52 -29.56 -54.73
C ASP A 185 -6.56 -30.66 -54.94
N ASP A 186 -6.45 -31.38 -56.07
CA ASP A 186 -7.31 -32.51 -56.42
C ASP A 186 -6.73 -33.87 -56.04
N GLY A 187 -5.58 -33.90 -55.36
CA GLY A 187 -4.83 -35.09 -54.97
C GLY A 187 -4.00 -35.73 -56.08
N SER A 188 -3.83 -35.07 -57.22
CA SER A 188 -3.00 -35.59 -58.32
C SER A 188 -1.50 -35.41 -58.04
N VAL A 189 -0.69 -36.42 -58.39
CA VAL A 189 0.78 -36.46 -58.17
C VAL A 189 1.54 -35.46 -59.05
N ALA A 190 0.87 -34.90 -60.05
CA ALA A 190 1.37 -33.80 -60.86
C ALA A 190 0.29 -32.72 -60.86
N PRO A 191 0.60 -31.46 -60.53
CA PRO A 191 -0.32 -30.37 -60.83
C PRO A 191 -0.66 -30.52 -62.32
N ASN A 192 -1.94 -30.46 -62.65
CA ASN A 192 -2.42 -30.41 -64.04
C ASN A 192 -2.63 -31.77 -64.74
N ASN A 193 -2.98 -32.85 -64.05
CA ASN A 193 -3.46 -34.06 -64.73
C ASN A 193 -4.99 -33.99 -65.00
N PRO A 194 -5.45 -33.66 -66.22
CA PRO A 194 -6.88 -33.60 -66.54
C PRO A 194 -7.57 -34.98 -66.53
N ASN A 195 -6.81 -36.07 -66.42
CA ASN A 195 -7.31 -37.45 -66.50
C ASN A 195 -7.67 -38.07 -65.14
N VAL A 196 -7.61 -37.33 -64.03
CA VAL A 196 -8.14 -37.83 -62.76
C VAL A 196 -9.66 -37.66 -62.78
N PRO A 197 -10.46 -38.75 -62.72
CA PRO A 197 -11.91 -38.62 -62.64
C PRO A 197 -12.24 -37.90 -61.33
N ALA A 198 -12.76 -36.69 -61.45
CA ALA A 198 -12.92 -35.79 -60.32
C ALA A 198 -13.92 -36.29 -59.26
N GLY A 199 -14.72 -37.33 -59.56
CA GLY A 199 -15.49 -38.07 -58.55
C GLY A 199 -14.65 -38.88 -57.54
N THR A 200 -13.32 -38.94 -57.70
CA THR A 200 -12.39 -39.65 -56.80
C THR A 200 -11.46 -38.71 -56.00
N SER A 201 -11.61 -37.39 -56.15
CA SER A 201 -10.74 -36.44 -55.45
C SER A 201 -11.04 -36.43 -53.94
N PRO A 202 -10.00 -36.56 -53.09
CA PRO A 202 -10.16 -36.51 -51.65
C PRO A 202 -10.54 -35.10 -51.16
N TYR A 203 -11.22 -35.01 -50.01
CA TYR A 203 -11.40 -33.73 -49.34
C TYR A 203 -10.06 -33.12 -48.91
N ARG A 204 -10.00 -31.80 -48.95
CA ARG A 204 -8.88 -30.96 -48.55
C ARG A 204 -9.38 -29.84 -47.65
N THR A 205 -8.55 -29.44 -46.71
CA THR A 205 -8.84 -28.32 -45.81
C THR A 205 -7.86 -27.20 -46.10
N LEU A 206 -8.40 -26.02 -46.42
CA LEU A 206 -7.65 -24.76 -46.37
C LEU A 206 -7.80 -24.17 -44.98
N THR A 207 -6.69 -23.74 -44.41
CA THR A 207 -6.66 -22.95 -43.17
C THR A 207 -6.27 -21.53 -43.51
N PHE A 208 -6.90 -20.55 -42.87
CA PHE A 208 -6.65 -19.16 -43.18
C PHE A 208 -6.19 -18.37 -41.96
N THR A 209 -5.29 -17.44 -42.21
CA THR A 209 -4.84 -16.44 -41.22
C THR A 209 -5.18 -15.02 -41.67
N GLN A 210 -5.44 -14.79 -42.96
CA GLN A 210 -5.68 -13.44 -43.47
C GLN A 210 -7.12 -12.90 -43.32
N PHE A 211 -8.10 -13.74 -42.99
CA PHE A 211 -9.50 -13.31 -42.83
C PHE A 211 -9.83 -13.18 -41.34
N GLN A 212 -9.38 -12.08 -40.74
CA GLN A 212 -9.61 -11.72 -39.34
C GLN A 212 -10.62 -10.58 -39.26
N ASN A 213 -11.52 -10.63 -38.28
CA ASN A 213 -12.45 -9.53 -38.00
C ASN A 213 -13.30 -9.12 -39.22
N VAL A 214 -13.76 -10.10 -40.00
CA VAL A 214 -14.61 -9.89 -41.18
C VAL A 214 -16.07 -10.17 -40.82
N THR A 215 -17.01 -9.40 -41.34
CA THR A 215 -18.46 -9.59 -41.07
C THR A 215 -19.14 -10.52 -42.08
N GLY A 216 -18.44 -10.83 -43.18
CA GLY A 216 -18.87 -11.79 -44.18
C GLY A 216 -17.74 -12.17 -45.12
N VAL A 217 -17.88 -13.30 -45.81
CA VAL A 217 -16.91 -13.77 -46.81
C VAL A 217 -17.62 -14.33 -48.04
N TYR A 218 -17.21 -13.86 -49.21
CA TYR A 218 -17.62 -14.35 -50.53
C TYR A 218 -16.63 -15.41 -51.02
N ILE A 219 -17.15 -16.56 -51.45
CA ILE A 219 -16.37 -17.70 -51.93
C ILE A 219 -16.87 -18.13 -53.30
N GLY A 220 -15.98 -18.22 -54.29
CA GLY A 220 -16.25 -18.76 -55.61
C GLY A 220 -15.11 -19.64 -56.13
N SER A 221 -15.21 -20.07 -57.38
CA SER A 221 -14.16 -20.90 -58.00
C SER A 221 -13.99 -20.60 -59.49
N THR A 222 -12.78 -20.85 -60.01
CA THR A 222 -12.47 -20.78 -61.45
C THR A 222 -12.83 -22.05 -62.22
N VAL A 223 -13.22 -23.14 -61.53
CA VAL A 223 -13.61 -24.43 -62.15
C VAL A 223 -15.05 -24.80 -61.78
N ALA A 224 -15.65 -25.70 -62.56
CA ALA A 224 -17.01 -26.19 -62.30
C ALA A 224 -17.01 -27.26 -61.18
N ARG A 225 -18.13 -27.41 -60.47
CA ARG A 225 -18.39 -28.52 -59.54
C ARG A 225 -17.31 -28.71 -58.48
N VAL A 226 -17.04 -27.66 -57.71
CA VAL A 226 -16.36 -27.78 -56.41
C VAL A 226 -17.41 -28.07 -55.34
N TYR A 227 -17.14 -29.01 -54.45
CA TYR A 227 -17.99 -29.29 -53.30
C TYR A 227 -17.37 -28.66 -52.06
N LEU A 228 -18.17 -27.95 -51.25
CA LEU A 228 -17.76 -27.53 -49.92
C LEU A 228 -18.50 -28.37 -48.88
N ASP A 229 -17.75 -28.81 -47.88
CA ASP A 229 -18.20 -29.75 -46.85
C ASP A 229 -18.41 -29.03 -45.53
N SER A 230 -17.43 -28.23 -45.10
CA SER A 230 -17.55 -27.48 -43.86
C SER A 230 -16.73 -26.20 -43.80
N PHE A 231 -17.16 -25.29 -42.93
CA PHE A 231 -16.43 -24.08 -42.54
C PHE A 231 -16.30 -24.03 -41.03
N VAL A 232 -15.20 -23.45 -40.56
CA VAL A 232 -15.02 -23.10 -39.16
C VAL A 232 -14.89 -21.59 -39.06
N LEU A 233 -15.86 -20.96 -38.40
CA LEU A 233 -15.89 -19.54 -38.08
C LEU A 233 -15.57 -19.37 -36.60
N ASP A 234 -14.66 -18.47 -36.29
CA ASP A 234 -14.13 -18.21 -34.96
C ASP A 234 -14.56 -16.79 -34.56
N PRO A 235 -15.74 -16.61 -33.93
CA PRO A 235 -16.19 -15.31 -33.46
C PRO A 235 -15.33 -14.85 -32.27
N PRO A 236 -15.15 -13.53 -32.05
CA PRO A 236 -14.56 -13.04 -30.81
C PRO A 236 -15.42 -13.48 -29.62
N VAL A 237 -14.77 -13.71 -28.48
CA VAL A 237 -15.45 -13.99 -27.20
C VAL A 237 -16.36 -12.80 -26.88
N PRO A 238 -17.63 -13.01 -26.47
CA PRO A 238 -18.48 -11.92 -25.99
C PRO A 238 -17.73 -11.15 -24.90
N THR A 239 -17.58 -9.84 -25.09
CA THR A 239 -17.01 -8.97 -24.04
C THR A 239 -18.09 -8.69 -23.00
N ILE A 240 -17.69 -8.12 -21.85
CA ILE A 240 -18.60 -7.78 -20.74
C ILE A 240 -19.83 -7.02 -21.28
N CYS A 241 -19.62 -5.93 -22.02
CA CYS A 241 -20.65 -5.14 -22.74
C CYS A 241 -21.47 -5.83 -23.87
N SER A 242 -21.39 -7.15 -24.01
CA SER A 242 -22.23 -7.93 -24.95
C SER A 242 -22.65 -9.30 -24.42
N ASN A 243 -22.51 -9.54 -23.12
CA ASN A 243 -22.72 -10.86 -22.52
C ASN A 243 -24.12 -11.01 -21.90
N GLY A 244 -24.88 -9.93 -21.80
CA GLY A 244 -26.25 -9.86 -21.27
C GLY A 244 -26.35 -9.94 -19.74
N LEU A 245 -25.26 -9.65 -19.04
CA LEU A 245 -25.18 -9.54 -17.59
C LEU A 245 -24.94 -8.08 -17.22
N ASP A 246 -25.51 -7.67 -16.09
CA ASP A 246 -25.22 -6.41 -15.42
C ASP A 246 -24.00 -6.67 -14.53
N ASP A 247 -22.79 -6.57 -15.10
CA ASP A 247 -21.55 -6.96 -14.45
C ASP A 247 -21.04 -5.88 -13.47
N ASP A 248 -21.48 -4.63 -13.61
CA ASP A 248 -21.17 -3.50 -12.70
C ASP A 248 -22.31 -3.16 -11.70
N ALA A 249 -23.47 -3.79 -11.84
CA ALA A 249 -24.64 -3.65 -10.97
C ALA A 249 -25.24 -2.23 -10.96
N ASP A 250 -25.07 -1.45 -12.02
CA ASP A 250 -25.68 -0.13 -12.21
C ASP A 250 -27.16 -0.21 -12.65
N GLY A 251 -27.62 -1.41 -13.04
CA GLY A 251 -28.98 -1.71 -13.47
C GLY A 251 -29.20 -1.64 -14.99
N ALA A 252 -28.18 -1.28 -15.76
CA ALA A 252 -28.02 -1.58 -17.17
C ALA A 252 -27.15 -2.85 -17.33
N ALA A 253 -26.98 -3.37 -18.54
CA ALA A 253 -26.44 -4.73 -18.67
C ALA A 253 -25.70 -5.03 -19.97
N ASP A 254 -25.52 -4.04 -20.86
CA ASP A 254 -24.88 -4.20 -22.17
C ASP A 254 -25.11 -2.94 -23.02
N PHE A 255 -24.22 -2.74 -23.99
CA PHE A 255 -24.43 -1.75 -25.05
C PHE A 255 -25.71 -2.03 -25.87
N PRO A 256 -26.55 -1.02 -26.21
CA PRO A 256 -26.39 0.41 -25.99
C PRO A 256 -27.22 0.94 -24.80
N ALA A 257 -27.76 0.04 -23.98
CA ALA A 257 -28.61 0.42 -22.86
C ALA A 257 -27.77 0.91 -21.67
N ASP A 258 -26.56 0.37 -21.58
CA ASP A 258 -25.55 0.63 -20.58
C ASP A 258 -24.73 1.90 -20.87
N PRO A 259 -24.72 2.89 -19.95
CA PRO A 259 -23.95 4.13 -20.09
C PRO A 259 -22.44 3.96 -20.05
N GLY A 260 -21.90 2.99 -19.30
CA GLY A 260 -20.46 2.79 -19.21
C GLY A 260 -19.90 1.89 -20.32
N CYS A 261 -20.77 1.23 -21.09
CA CYS A 261 -20.43 0.69 -22.41
C CYS A 261 -20.48 1.74 -23.54
N THR A 262 -19.32 2.12 -24.09
CA THR A 262 -19.26 2.92 -25.33
C THR A 262 -19.44 2.08 -26.61
N SER A 263 -19.14 0.78 -26.52
CA SER A 263 -19.35 -0.20 -27.58
C SER A 263 -19.55 -1.62 -27.03
N ALA A 264 -20.19 -2.48 -27.82
CA ALA A 264 -20.36 -3.91 -27.51
C ALA A 264 -19.04 -4.73 -27.48
N ASN A 265 -17.87 -4.10 -27.65
CA ASN A 265 -16.57 -4.77 -27.52
C ASN A 265 -15.73 -4.19 -26.36
N ASP A 266 -16.32 -3.33 -25.54
CA ASP A 266 -15.61 -2.72 -24.42
C ASP A 266 -15.32 -3.77 -23.34
N ALA A 267 -14.23 -3.57 -22.61
CA ALA A 267 -13.72 -4.52 -21.64
C ALA A 267 -14.29 -4.33 -20.22
N SER A 268 -15.12 -3.31 -20.03
CA SER A 268 -15.69 -2.88 -18.76
C SER A 268 -17.04 -2.22 -19.01
N GLU A 269 -17.99 -2.46 -18.12
CA GLU A 269 -19.29 -1.75 -18.02
C GLU A 269 -19.20 -0.50 -17.15
N ARG A 270 -18.22 -0.44 -16.24
CA ARG A 270 -17.99 0.68 -15.31
C ARG A 270 -18.16 2.11 -15.85
N GLU A 271 -18.92 2.93 -15.14
CA GLU A 271 -19.11 4.35 -15.44
C GLU A 271 -18.19 5.26 -14.58
N ALA A 272 -17.20 5.88 -15.22
CA ALA A 272 -16.24 6.80 -14.56
C ALA A 272 -16.85 8.06 -13.90
N GLY A 273 -18.17 8.25 -14.01
CA GLY A 273 -18.90 9.34 -13.36
C GLY A 273 -19.56 8.96 -12.03
N LEU A 274 -19.57 7.67 -11.68
CA LEU A 274 -20.15 7.12 -10.47
C LEU A 274 -19.03 6.72 -9.52
N VAL A 275 -18.96 7.34 -8.35
CA VAL A 275 -17.86 7.10 -7.39
C VAL A 275 -17.83 5.65 -6.93
N CYS A 276 -18.98 5.01 -6.77
CA CYS A 276 -19.11 3.61 -6.37
C CYS A 276 -19.07 2.60 -7.53
N ASP A 277 -18.62 3.02 -8.71
CA ASP A 277 -18.45 2.17 -9.89
C ASP A 277 -17.29 2.61 -10.83
N ASP A 278 -16.49 3.61 -10.47
CA ASP A 278 -15.45 4.12 -11.36
C ASP A 278 -14.17 3.25 -11.36
N GLY A 279 -14.11 2.22 -10.52
CA GLY A 279 -12.96 1.33 -10.41
C GLY A 279 -11.85 1.86 -9.51
N ALA A 280 -12.06 2.99 -8.83
CA ALA A 280 -11.12 3.58 -7.90
C ALA A 280 -11.58 3.37 -6.45
N ASP A 281 -10.62 3.53 -5.55
CA ASP A 281 -10.79 3.46 -4.09
C ASP A 281 -10.69 4.90 -3.60
N ASN A 282 -11.83 5.59 -3.57
CA ASN A 282 -11.93 7.04 -3.44
C ASN A 282 -11.96 7.48 -1.97
N ASP A 283 -12.26 6.58 -1.04
CA ASP A 283 -12.15 6.77 0.42
C ASP A 283 -10.85 6.17 1.02
N ALA A 284 -10.08 5.43 0.23
CA ALA A 284 -8.81 4.80 0.59
C ALA A 284 -8.94 3.73 1.68
N ASP A 285 -10.06 3.01 1.72
CA ASP A 285 -10.31 1.91 2.66
C ASP A 285 -9.77 0.54 2.17
N ALA A 286 -9.17 0.53 0.97
CA ALA A 286 -8.64 -0.61 0.22
C ALA A 286 -9.70 -1.55 -0.40
N LEU A 287 -10.97 -1.19 -0.29
CA LEU A 287 -12.05 -1.68 -1.12
C LEU A 287 -12.33 -0.63 -2.20
N ALA A 288 -13.03 -1.06 -3.24
CA ALA A 288 -13.37 -0.18 -4.34
C ALA A 288 -14.72 -0.66 -4.86
N ASP A 289 -15.63 0.29 -5.00
CA ASP A 289 -16.93 0.13 -5.62
C ASP A 289 -17.88 -0.89 -4.96
N PHE A 290 -19.16 -0.72 -5.28
CA PHE A 290 -20.16 -1.73 -4.99
C PHE A 290 -19.87 -3.05 -5.75
N PRO A 291 -20.18 -4.24 -5.19
CA PRO A 291 -20.67 -4.55 -3.85
C PRO A 291 -19.55 -4.93 -2.87
N SER A 292 -18.30 -4.73 -3.26
CA SER A 292 -17.14 -5.16 -2.47
C SER A 292 -16.86 -4.18 -1.34
N ASP A 293 -17.12 -2.90 -1.60
CA ASP A 293 -17.03 -1.79 -0.68
C ASP A 293 -18.26 -1.71 0.25
N ALA A 294 -18.02 -1.45 1.54
CA ALA A 294 -19.06 -1.34 2.55
C ALA A 294 -19.66 0.07 2.65
N GLY A 295 -18.92 1.11 2.25
CA GLY A 295 -19.43 2.47 2.17
C GLY A 295 -20.31 2.71 0.94
N CYS A 296 -20.20 1.87 -0.09
CA CYS A 296 -21.16 1.83 -1.19
C CYS A 296 -22.41 0.98 -0.86
N THR A 297 -23.58 1.62 -0.76
CA THR A 297 -24.84 0.86 -0.65
C THR A 297 -25.40 0.40 -2.00
N SER A 298 -24.94 1.03 -3.10
CA SER A 298 -25.22 0.68 -4.49
C SER A 298 -24.18 1.31 -5.43
N ALA A 299 -24.07 0.84 -6.67
CA ALA A 299 -23.20 1.46 -7.70
C ALA A 299 -23.55 2.93 -8.00
N LEU A 300 -24.79 3.35 -7.70
CA LEU A 300 -25.27 4.73 -7.89
C LEU A 300 -25.01 5.66 -6.70
N ASP A 301 -24.35 5.18 -5.64
CA ASP A 301 -24.06 6.02 -4.49
C ASP A 301 -23.09 7.15 -4.88
N ALA A 302 -23.28 8.31 -4.27
CA ALA A 302 -22.49 9.51 -4.59
C ALA A 302 -21.13 9.56 -3.88
N SER A 303 -20.89 8.63 -2.97
CA SER A 303 -19.73 8.60 -2.08
C SER A 303 -19.46 7.15 -1.67
N GLU A 304 -18.17 6.83 -1.57
CA GLU A 304 -17.66 5.57 -1.01
C GLU A 304 -17.53 5.60 0.51
N ARG A 305 -17.81 6.73 1.18
CA ARG A 305 -17.53 6.86 2.61
C ARG A 305 -18.34 5.91 3.49
N ASP A 306 -17.68 5.22 4.43
CA ASP A 306 -18.27 4.36 5.45
C ASP A 306 -18.46 5.12 6.77
N ALA A 307 -19.68 5.65 6.98
CA ALA A 307 -20.08 6.34 8.21
C ALA A 307 -20.04 5.50 9.52
N THR A 308 -19.51 4.27 9.47
CA THR A 308 -19.20 3.47 10.65
C THR A 308 -17.73 3.53 11.07
N ARG A 309 -16.86 4.14 10.25
CA ARG A 309 -15.44 4.35 10.53
C ARG A 309 -15.22 5.78 10.98
N ILE A 310 -14.42 5.94 12.02
CA ILE A 310 -14.17 7.23 12.67
C ILE A 310 -13.36 8.18 11.77
N CYS A 311 -12.50 7.65 10.90
CA CYS A 311 -11.71 8.41 9.94
C CYS A 311 -12.38 8.55 8.56
N ASP A 312 -13.68 8.25 8.47
CA ASP A 312 -14.45 8.32 7.22
C ASP A 312 -15.96 8.59 7.44
N ASP A 313 -16.34 9.21 8.56
CA ASP A 313 -17.76 9.47 8.90
C ASP A 313 -18.20 10.94 8.76
N ASP A 314 -17.38 11.78 8.14
CA ASP A 314 -17.55 13.23 7.97
C ASP A 314 -17.70 13.96 9.32
N LEU A 315 -17.21 13.39 10.43
CA LEU A 315 -17.18 14.02 11.75
C LEU A 315 -15.74 14.23 12.22
N ASP A 316 -15.49 15.42 12.76
CA ASP A 316 -14.29 15.76 13.52
C ASP A 316 -14.44 15.20 14.95
N ASN A 317 -14.01 13.95 15.12
CA ASN A 317 -14.16 13.14 16.32
C ASN A 317 -13.11 13.43 17.40
N ASP A 318 -11.97 14.01 17.03
CA ASP A 318 -10.92 14.44 17.97
C ASP A 318 -10.95 15.94 18.31
N GLY A 319 -11.60 16.76 17.48
CA GLY A 319 -11.81 18.18 17.71
C GLY A 319 -10.68 19.08 17.19
N ASP A 320 -9.84 18.61 16.26
CA ASP A 320 -8.73 19.38 15.68
C ASP A 320 -9.17 20.39 14.61
N GLY A 321 -10.42 20.29 14.15
CA GLY A 321 -11.04 21.16 13.15
C GLY A 321 -10.90 20.66 11.71
N VAL A 322 -10.28 19.51 11.51
CA VAL A 322 -10.25 18.69 10.30
C VAL A 322 -11.10 17.44 10.57
N ALA A 323 -11.61 16.82 9.51
CA ALA A 323 -12.38 15.58 9.65
C ALA A 323 -11.87 14.64 8.57
N ASP A 324 -11.63 13.39 8.96
CA ASP A 324 -11.33 12.24 8.12
C ASP A 324 -10.05 12.33 7.25
N TYR A 325 -9.64 11.13 6.81
CA TYR A 325 -8.69 10.98 5.72
C TYR A 325 -9.22 11.63 4.42
N PRO A 326 -8.35 12.20 3.55
CA PRO A 326 -6.89 12.33 3.62
C PRO A 326 -6.40 13.65 4.22
N PHE A 327 -7.30 14.48 4.72
CA PHE A 327 -6.98 15.83 5.13
C PHE A 327 -6.58 15.90 6.59
N ASP A 328 -7.19 15.03 7.41
CA ASP A 328 -6.83 14.80 8.79
C ASP A 328 -5.47 14.09 8.89
N LEU A 329 -4.59 14.57 9.78
CA LEU A 329 -3.25 14.05 9.95
C LEU A 329 -3.17 12.86 10.91
N GLY A 330 -4.10 12.71 11.85
CA GLY A 330 -4.12 11.53 12.70
C GLY A 330 -4.90 10.38 12.08
N CYS A 331 -5.60 10.60 10.96
CA CYS A 331 -6.02 9.55 10.03
C CYS A 331 -4.93 9.23 8.99
N SER A 332 -4.27 8.08 9.11
CA SER A 332 -3.35 7.57 8.09
C SER A 332 -4.07 6.87 6.92
N SER A 333 -5.30 6.40 7.17
CA SER A 333 -6.24 5.82 6.20
C SER A 333 -7.69 5.92 6.70
N GLY A 334 -8.69 5.74 5.82
CA GLY A 334 -10.12 5.75 6.20
C GLY A 334 -10.56 4.60 7.13
N VAL A 335 -9.71 3.60 7.35
CA VAL A 335 -10.01 2.47 8.25
C VAL A 335 -9.41 2.59 9.64
N ASP A 336 -8.73 3.70 9.94
CA ASP A 336 -8.14 3.90 11.25
C ASP A 336 -9.23 4.07 12.34
N ASP A 337 -8.94 3.55 13.53
CA ASP A 337 -9.90 3.49 14.66
C ASP A 337 -9.94 4.80 15.48
N SER A 338 -9.15 5.81 15.09
CA SER A 338 -8.96 7.08 15.81
C SER A 338 -8.45 8.14 14.85
N GLU A 339 -8.95 9.37 15.00
CA GLU A 339 -8.45 10.55 14.27
C GLU A 339 -7.25 11.23 14.96
N ARG A 340 -6.96 10.85 16.21
CA ARG A 340 -5.89 11.47 17.00
C ARG A 340 -4.48 11.37 16.40
N ASP A 341 -3.76 12.49 16.35
CA ASP A 341 -2.37 12.60 15.94
C ASP A 341 -1.40 12.40 17.11
N ALA A 342 -0.80 11.21 17.19
CA ALA A 342 0.20 10.86 18.19
C ALA A 342 1.49 11.70 18.16
N SER A 343 1.64 12.64 17.21
CA SER A 343 2.75 13.58 17.16
C SER A 343 2.46 14.93 17.81
N ARG A 344 1.22 15.19 18.23
CA ARG A 344 0.77 16.42 18.87
C ARG A 344 0.50 16.17 20.34
N ALA A 345 1.19 16.90 21.21
CA ALA A 345 1.00 16.78 22.65
C ALA A 345 -0.46 17.02 23.06
N CYS A 346 -1.16 17.92 22.38
CA CYS A 346 -2.55 18.26 22.66
C CYS A 346 -3.61 17.35 22.04
N ASP A 347 -3.21 16.21 21.47
CA ASP A 347 -4.11 15.26 20.82
C ASP A 347 -3.67 13.78 20.94
N ASP A 348 -2.44 13.51 21.43
CA ASP A 348 -1.88 12.16 21.49
C ASP A 348 -2.49 11.25 22.57
N GLY A 349 -3.38 11.77 23.42
CA GLY A 349 -4.01 11.00 24.49
C GLY A 349 -3.19 10.91 25.77
N ALA A 350 -2.07 11.62 25.86
CA ALA A 350 -1.17 11.59 27.00
C ALA A 350 -1.04 12.97 27.64
N ASP A 351 -1.18 13.00 28.96
CA ASP A 351 -0.88 14.13 29.85
C ASP A 351 0.64 14.39 29.88
N ASN A 352 1.11 15.21 28.95
CA ASN A 352 2.50 15.55 28.62
C ASN A 352 3.08 16.61 29.58
N ASP A 353 2.24 17.48 30.16
CA ASP A 353 2.61 18.47 31.18
C ASP A 353 2.41 17.96 32.63
N ALA A 354 1.74 16.82 32.77
CA ALA A 354 1.46 16.14 34.03
C ALA A 354 0.56 16.94 34.99
N ASP A 355 -0.34 17.79 34.49
CA ASP A 355 -1.31 18.54 35.29
C ASP A 355 -2.55 17.71 35.67
N GLY A 356 -2.68 16.52 35.10
CA GLY A 356 -3.77 15.58 35.34
C GLY A 356 -4.91 15.68 34.32
N ILE A 357 -4.80 16.54 33.32
CA ILE A 357 -5.75 16.71 32.22
C ILE A 357 -4.99 16.57 30.91
N ALA A 358 -5.36 15.59 30.09
CA ALA A 358 -4.78 15.42 28.77
C ALA A 358 -5.67 16.07 27.69
N ASP A 359 -5.00 16.62 26.69
CA ASP A 359 -5.49 17.05 25.39
C ASP A 359 -6.56 18.16 25.36
N PHE A 360 -6.64 18.80 24.20
CA PHE A 360 -7.77 19.65 23.85
C PHE A 360 -9.07 18.82 23.80
N PRO A 361 -10.26 19.39 24.14
CA PRO A 361 -10.52 20.73 24.68
C PRO A 361 -10.57 20.78 26.21
N LEU A 362 -10.17 19.70 26.88
CA LEU A 362 -10.31 19.58 28.33
C LEU A 362 -9.15 20.24 29.05
N ASP A 363 -7.95 20.07 28.51
CA ASP A 363 -6.75 20.74 28.99
C ASP A 363 -6.75 22.24 28.60
N ALA A 364 -6.40 23.08 29.57
CA ALA A 364 -6.30 24.51 29.44
C ALA A 364 -4.96 24.98 28.86
N GLY A 365 -3.91 24.15 28.94
CA GLY A 365 -2.64 24.38 28.26
C GLY A 365 -2.76 24.27 26.74
N CYS A 366 -3.66 23.41 26.26
CA CYS A 366 -3.99 23.31 24.85
C CYS A 366 -4.92 24.43 24.33
N THR A 367 -4.42 25.23 23.39
CA THR A 367 -5.28 26.21 22.68
C THR A 367 -6.08 25.61 21.53
N SER A 368 -5.59 24.48 20.99
CA SER A 368 -6.21 23.64 19.96
C SER A 368 -5.55 22.25 19.98
N ALA A 369 -6.18 21.22 19.41
CA ALA A 369 -5.56 19.89 19.30
C ALA A 369 -4.26 19.89 18.47
N ALA A 370 -4.13 20.82 17.51
CA ALA A 370 -2.90 20.98 16.71
C ALA A 370 -1.71 21.64 17.46
N ASP A 371 -1.90 22.06 18.70
CA ASP A 371 -0.87 22.70 19.52
C ASP A 371 0.22 21.69 19.90
N ASP A 372 1.48 22.13 19.94
CA ASP A 372 2.64 21.24 20.13
C ASP A 372 2.99 21.04 21.61
N SER A 373 2.26 21.69 22.53
CA SER A 373 2.55 21.68 23.97
C SER A 373 1.26 21.82 24.77
N GLU A 374 1.12 21.00 25.81
CA GLU A 374 0.05 21.09 26.83
C GLU A 374 0.39 22.07 27.97
N ARG A 375 1.46 22.86 27.83
CA ARG A 375 1.97 23.69 28.92
C ARG A 375 1.17 24.96 29.09
N GLU A 376 0.77 25.30 30.31
CA GLU A 376 0.04 26.53 30.62
C GLU A 376 1.00 27.70 30.94
N PRO A 377 1.18 28.71 30.05
CA PRO A 377 2.18 29.78 30.23
C PRO A 377 1.91 30.76 31.38
N THR A 378 0.90 30.49 32.20
CA THR A 378 0.52 31.32 33.35
C THR A 378 0.79 30.64 34.69
N ARG A 379 1.16 29.34 34.69
CA ARG A 379 1.58 28.60 35.87
C ARG A 379 3.10 28.56 35.88
N ILE A 380 3.72 29.01 36.98
CA ILE A 380 5.17 29.10 37.09
C ILE A 380 5.80 27.71 36.91
N CYS A 381 5.31 26.72 37.66
CA CYS A 381 5.73 25.32 37.57
C CYS A 381 5.30 24.54 36.31
N ASP A 382 4.85 25.24 35.26
CA ASP A 382 4.53 24.65 33.96
C ASP A 382 4.73 25.63 32.77
N ASP A 383 5.37 26.78 32.95
CA ASP A 383 5.49 27.77 31.87
C ASP A 383 6.69 27.52 30.93
N GLY A 384 7.48 26.48 31.21
CA GLY A 384 8.64 26.10 30.41
C GLY A 384 9.89 26.92 30.72
N LEU A 385 9.89 27.71 31.80
CA LEU A 385 11.00 28.57 32.20
C LEU A 385 11.51 28.15 33.59
N ASP A 386 12.83 28.22 33.74
CA ASP A 386 13.52 28.14 35.03
C ASP A 386 13.44 29.53 35.70
N ASN A 387 12.37 29.75 36.47
CA ASN A 387 12.02 30.99 37.13
C ASN A 387 12.77 31.24 38.45
N ASP A 388 13.31 30.21 39.09
CA ASP A 388 14.15 30.33 40.29
C ASP A 388 15.68 30.30 40.01
N GLY A 389 16.10 29.75 38.87
CA GLY A 389 17.48 29.69 38.41
C GLY A 389 18.28 28.48 38.91
N ASP A 390 17.64 27.45 39.44
CA ASP A 390 18.29 26.24 39.98
C ASP A 390 18.71 25.24 38.86
N GLY A 391 18.20 25.45 37.64
CA GLY A 391 18.50 24.66 36.44
C GLY A 391 17.58 23.46 36.21
N ALA A 392 16.67 23.15 37.14
CA ALA A 392 15.39 22.56 36.83
C ALA A 392 14.47 23.61 36.19
N ILE A 393 13.25 23.24 35.80
CA ILE A 393 12.41 24.14 34.97
C ILE A 393 10.98 24.06 35.47
N ASP A 394 10.39 22.87 35.51
CA ASP A 394 8.97 22.69 35.84
C ASP A 394 8.72 21.31 36.46
N PHE A 395 7.52 21.15 37.01
CA PHE A 395 7.00 19.85 37.41
C PHE A 395 7.05 18.84 36.24
N PRO A 396 7.30 17.54 36.47
CA PRO A 396 7.74 16.90 37.72
C PRO A 396 9.26 16.84 37.87
N SER A 397 10.00 17.50 36.99
CA SER A 397 11.47 17.43 36.99
C SER A 397 12.07 18.37 38.02
N ASP A 398 11.37 19.45 38.31
CA ASP A 398 11.70 20.45 39.29
C ASP A 398 11.33 20.02 40.71
N PRO A 399 12.32 19.87 41.62
CA PRO A 399 12.06 19.54 43.02
C PRO A 399 11.28 20.62 43.79
N GLY A 400 11.40 21.88 43.38
CA GLY A 400 10.71 23.03 43.94
C GLY A 400 9.25 23.14 43.52
N CYS A 401 8.84 22.35 42.52
CA CYS A 401 7.45 22.17 42.12
C CYS A 401 6.90 20.81 42.61
N ALA A 402 6.02 20.82 43.61
CA ALA A 402 5.36 19.59 44.07
C ALA A 402 4.22 19.16 43.14
N ILE A 403 3.58 20.13 42.47
CA ILE A 403 2.57 19.98 41.41
C ILE A 403 2.70 21.11 40.39
N SER A 404 2.24 20.91 39.16
CA SER A 404 2.28 21.92 38.08
C SER A 404 1.52 23.21 38.38
N SER A 405 0.58 23.21 39.34
CA SER A 405 -0.19 24.39 39.75
C SER A 405 0.42 25.20 40.90
N ASP A 406 1.62 24.84 41.35
CA ASP A 406 2.29 25.60 42.40
C ASP A 406 2.65 27.02 41.93
N ALA A 407 2.71 27.95 42.90
CA ALA A 407 2.85 29.37 42.63
C ALA A 407 4.31 29.85 42.59
N SER A 408 5.26 28.94 42.79
CA SER A 408 6.69 29.15 42.83
C SER A 408 7.37 27.83 42.51
N GLU A 409 8.54 27.88 41.87
CA GLU A 409 9.50 26.77 41.77
C GLU A 409 10.37 26.65 43.03
N GLN A 410 9.99 27.28 44.15
CA GLN A 410 10.74 27.14 45.40
C GLN A 410 9.94 26.29 46.37
N GLU A 411 10.56 25.28 46.97
CA GLU A 411 9.91 24.42 47.96
C GLU A 411 10.44 24.69 49.37
N ALA A 412 9.55 25.21 50.23
CA ALA A 412 9.85 25.62 51.60
C ALA A 412 10.30 24.49 52.56
N THR A 413 10.42 23.26 52.07
CA THR A 413 10.94 22.11 52.81
C THR A 413 12.37 21.72 52.42
N LEU A 414 12.93 22.34 51.39
CA LEU A 414 14.30 22.16 50.92
C LEU A 414 15.14 23.35 51.40
N VAL A 415 16.14 23.10 52.25
CA VAL A 415 16.94 24.18 52.89
C VAL A 415 17.71 25.01 51.87
N CYS A 416 18.06 24.40 50.73
CA CYS A 416 18.79 25.02 49.65
C CYS A 416 17.91 25.52 48.50
N ASP A 417 16.59 25.63 48.74
CA ASP A 417 15.60 26.11 47.77
C ASP A 417 14.37 26.79 48.45
N ASP A 418 14.48 27.17 49.74
CA ASP A 418 13.33 27.72 50.49
C ASP A 418 13.23 29.26 50.45
N GLY A 419 14.16 29.92 49.76
CA GLY A 419 14.23 31.37 49.64
C GLY A 419 14.88 32.05 50.85
N VAL A 420 15.50 31.29 51.77
CA VAL A 420 16.03 31.77 53.04
C VAL A 420 17.50 31.42 53.21
N ASP A 421 18.31 32.43 53.54
CA ASP A 421 19.66 32.28 54.08
C ASP A 421 19.58 31.63 55.48
N ASN A 422 19.65 30.30 55.52
CA ASN A 422 19.49 29.43 56.68
C ASN A 422 20.78 29.33 57.52
N ASP A 423 21.96 29.61 56.94
CA ASP A 423 23.26 29.61 57.63
C ASP A 423 23.77 31.00 58.04
N GLY A 424 23.22 32.07 57.45
CA GLY A 424 23.53 33.46 57.77
C GLY A 424 24.81 33.99 57.14
N ASP A 425 25.35 33.36 56.09
CA ASP A 425 26.55 33.80 55.38
C ASP A 425 26.30 34.95 54.37
N GLY A 426 25.02 35.20 54.07
CA GLY A 426 24.54 36.25 53.17
C GLY A 426 24.36 35.80 51.72
N GLN A 427 24.61 34.53 51.43
CA GLN A 427 24.18 33.83 50.22
C GLN A 427 22.86 33.11 50.53
N THR A 428 22.16 32.64 49.50
CA THR A 428 20.80 32.12 49.67
C THR A 428 20.57 31.10 48.57
N ASP A 429 20.31 29.86 48.96
CA ASP A 429 19.90 28.75 48.11
C ASP A 429 20.86 28.41 46.94
N PHE A 430 20.65 27.25 46.34
CA PHE A 430 21.33 26.88 45.10
C PHE A 430 20.84 27.76 43.93
N PRO A 431 21.68 28.13 42.95
CA PRO A 431 23.13 27.91 42.82
C PRO A 431 23.96 29.09 43.34
N ALA A 432 23.31 30.07 43.97
CA ALA A 432 23.98 31.28 44.44
C ALA A 432 24.82 31.02 45.70
N ASP A 433 24.37 30.07 46.52
CA ASP A 433 25.04 29.61 47.73
C ASP A 433 26.05 28.48 47.43
N PRO A 434 27.35 28.68 47.69
CA PRO A 434 28.39 27.67 47.56
C PRO A 434 28.30 26.52 48.58
N GLY A 435 27.58 26.71 49.68
CA GLY A 435 27.28 25.67 50.66
C GLY A 435 26.25 24.66 50.16
N CYS A 436 25.35 25.08 49.26
CA CYS A 436 24.43 24.18 48.57
C CYS A 436 25.11 23.46 47.39
N ALA A 437 25.18 22.12 47.44
CA ALA A 437 25.65 21.34 46.29
C ALA A 437 24.58 21.17 45.20
N SER A 438 23.30 21.32 45.56
CA SER A 438 22.11 21.26 44.69
C SER A 438 20.90 21.88 45.41
N SER A 439 19.81 22.21 44.72
CA SER A 439 18.54 22.67 45.33
C SER A 439 17.96 21.67 46.34
N THR A 440 18.24 20.37 46.18
CA THR A 440 17.79 19.33 47.11
C THR A 440 18.76 19.03 48.26
N ASP A 441 19.83 19.81 48.42
CA ASP A 441 20.78 19.62 49.53
C ASP A 441 20.12 19.94 50.88
N ASP A 442 20.59 19.30 51.95
CA ASP A 442 19.95 19.38 53.28
C ASP A 442 20.60 20.41 54.23
N SER A 443 21.65 21.09 53.77
CA SER A 443 22.36 22.14 54.51
C SER A 443 22.92 23.20 53.55
N GLU A 444 22.95 24.45 54.03
CA GLU A 444 23.70 25.56 53.43
C GLU A 444 25.12 25.69 54.01
N GLU A 445 25.50 24.91 55.03
CA GLU A 445 26.85 24.98 55.62
C GLU A 445 27.95 24.74 54.56
N ASN A 446 28.94 25.62 54.51
CA ASN A 446 30.02 25.60 53.54
C ASN A 446 31.30 24.97 54.12
N PRO A 447 31.71 23.75 53.68
CA PRO A 447 32.87 23.04 54.21
C PRO A 447 34.23 23.69 53.98
N SER A 448 34.28 24.88 53.39
CA SER A 448 35.50 25.64 53.11
C SER A 448 35.63 26.93 53.91
N VAL A 449 34.63 27.26 54.73
CA VAL A 449 34.60 28.45 55.59
C VAL A 449 34.55 27.97 57.04
N ALA A 450 35.64 28.18 57.78
CA ALA A 450 35.80 27.65 59.14
C ALA A 450 34.68 28.08 60.11
N CYS A 451 34.05 29.24 59.89
CA CYS A 451 32.95 29.72 60.72
C CYS A 451 31.56 29.32 60.24
N ASN A 452 31.45 28.40 59.28
CA ASN A 452 30.21 27.87 58.73
C ASN A 452 30.39 26.44 58.17
N ASP A 453 31.28 25.61 58.74
CA ASP A 453 31.53 24.25 58.25
C ASP A 453 31.09 23.14 59.22
N GLY A 454 30.55 23.51 60.39
CA GLY A 454 30.07 22.57 61.39
C GLY A 454 31.18 22.02 62.29
N VAL A 455 32.41 22.55 62.21
CA VAL A 455 33.62 22.01 62.87
C VAL A 455 34.28 23.07 63.74
N ASP A 456 34.53 22.70 65.01
CA ASP A 456 35.42 23.41 65.94
C ASP A 456 36.88 23.29 65.46
N ASP A 457 37.29 24.24 64.61
CA ASP A 457 38.57 24.31 63.90
C ASP A 457 39.69 24.89 64.78
N ASP A 458 39.35 25.66 65.82
CA ASP A 458 40.32 26.22 66.78
C ASP A 458 40.47 25.38 68.07
N GLY A 459 39.46 24.63 68.46
CA GLY A 459 39.45 23.73 69.61
C GLY A 459 38.94 24.34 70.92
N ASP A 460 38.22 25.46 70.88
CA ASP A 460 37.66 26.15 72.06
C ASP A 460 36.33 25.52 72.56
N SER A 461 35.80 24.51 71.85
CA SER A 461 34.53 23.80 72.08
C SER A 461 33.26 24.55 71.67
N LEU A 462 33.39 25.68 71.00
CA LEU A 462 32.37 26.31 70.18
C LEU A 462 32.66 25.95 68.71
N ALA A 463 31.66 26.08 67.86
CA ALA A 463 31.81 25.84 66.43
C ALA A 463 30.88 26.81 65.73
N ASP A 464 31.41 27.51 64.73
CA ASP A 464 30.71 28.37 63.80
C ASP A 464 29.99 29.58 64.39
N PHE A 465 29.71 30.56 63.52
CA PHE A 465 28.85 31.68 63.88
C PHE A 465 27.39 31.23 64.07
N PRO A 466 26.61 31.82 65.01
CA PRO A 466 26.95 32.89 65.95
C PRO A 466 27.38 32.41 67.34
N ASP A 467 27.49 31.09 67.52
CA ASP A 467 27.74 30.50 68.83
C ASP A 467 29.23 30.60 69.20
N ASP A 468 30.12 30.56 68.21
CA ASP A 468 31.54 30.84 68.30
C ASP A 468 31.85 32.35 68.42
N HIS A 469 32.72 32.71 69.36
CA HIS A 469 33.09 34.10 69.64
C HIS A 469 34.27 34.64 68.83
N GLY A 470 35.11 33.78 68.28
CA GLY A 470 36.15 34.19 67.36
C GLY A 470 35.65 34.32 65.92
N CYS A 471 34.48 33.77 65.59
CA CYS A 471 33.75 34.09 64.36
C CYS A 471 33.07 35.47 64.41
N THR A 472 33.46 36.38 63.52
CA THR A 472 32.79 37.70 63.43
C THR A 472 31.52 37.68 62.55
N SER A 473 31.39 36.68 61.69
CA SER A 473 30.23 36.36 60.84
C SER A 473 30.34 34.91 60.32
N ALA A 474 29.26 34.32 59.80
CA ALA A 474 29.32 33.00 59.15
C ALA A 474 30.27 32.96 57.93
N ALA A 475 30.47 34.08 57.25
CA ALA A 475 31.44 34.20 56.14
C ALA A 475 32.90 34.41 56.59
N ASP A 476 33.22 34.34 57.89
CA ASP A 476 34.58 34.53 58.40
C ASP A 476 35.45 33.29 58.13
N GLU A 477 36.69 33.48 57.66
CA GLU A 477 37.58 32.36 57.25
C GLU A 477 38.33 31.72 58.43
N SER A 478 38.09 32.19 59.66
CA SER A 478 38.84 31.79 60.86
C SER A 478 38.00 31.92 62.12
N GLU A 479 37.93 30.86 62.91
CA GLU A 479 37.30 30.85 64.24
C GLU A 479 38.18 31.50 65.34
N ARG A 480 39.42 31.87 65.03
CA ARG A 480 40.36 32.40 66.04
C ARG A 480 39.98 33.78 66.57
N GLU A 481 39.76 33.90 67.88
CA GLU A 481 39.42 35.19 68.51
C GLU A 481 40.58 36.20 68.45
N SER A 482 40.26 37.40 67.93
CA SER A 482 41.22 38.50 67.78
C SER A 482 41.67 39.07 69.14
N GLY A 483 42.82 38.60 69.67
CA GLY A 483 43.45 39.16 70.87
C GLY A 483 44.01 38.14 71.85
N HIS A 484 43.78 36.84 71.62
CA HIS A 484 44.42 35.75 72.35
C HIS A 484 45.68 35.34 71.62
N VAL A 485 46.81 35.49 72.30
CA VAL A 485 48.12 35.20 71.71
C VAL A 485 48.49 33.72 71.82
N CYS A 486 47.68 32.93 72.52
CA CYS A 486 47.84 31.49 72.69
C CYS A 486 47.11 30.66 71.63
N ASP A 487 46.50 31.34 70.66
CA ASP A 487 45.90 30.77 69.46
C ASP A 487 46.00 31.71 68.25
N ASP A 488 47.07 32.50 68.14
CA ASP A 488 47.23 33.44 67.00
C ASP A 488 48.12 32.88 65.87
N GLY A 489 48.60 31.65 66.00
CA GLY A 489 49.46 31.00 65.02
C GLY A 489 50.91 31.49 65.04
N VAL A 490 51.29 32.29 66.04
CA VAL A 490 52.60 32.96 66.13
C VAL A 490 53.27 32.70 67.48
N ASP A 491 54.51 32.20 67.44
CA ASP A 491 55.39 32.12 68.63
C ASP A 491 55.68 33.55 69.16
N ASN A 492 54.89 33.99 70.14
CA ASN A 492 54.89 35.36 70.63
C ASN A 492 56.02 35.63 71.64
N ASP A 493 56.62 34.60 72.23
CA ASP A 493 57.62 34.69 73.29
C ASP A 493 59.04 34.24 72.86
N GLY A 494 59.14 33.58 71.71
CA GLY A 494 60.35 33.14 71.03
C GLY A 494 60.92 31.81 71.54
N ASP A 495 60.14 30.99 72.23
CA ASP A 495 60.59 29.73 72.81
C ASP A 495 60.50 28.51 71.85
N THR A 496 59.98 28.73 70.63
CA THR A 496 59.74 27.78 69.52
C THR A 496 58.50 26.92 69.62
N LEU A 497 57.72 27.04 70.70
CA LEU A 497 56.33 26.61 70.76
C LEU A 497 55.47 27.78 70.27
N VAL A 498 54.32 27.48 69.67
CA VAL A 498 53.56 28.50 68.89
C VAL A 498 52.24 28.85 69.53
N ASP A 499 51.49 27.88 70.04
CA ASP A 499 50.15 28.06 70.62
C ASP A 499 49.82 26.86 71.52
N PHE A 500 48.74 26.94 72.29
CA PHE A 500 48.15 25.80 72.99
C PHE A 500 47.75 24.68 72.00
N PRO A 501 47.85 23.38 72.34
CA PRO A 501 48.33 22.77 73.58
C PRO A 501 49.84 22.47 73.57
N LEU A 502 50.54 22.91 72.52
CA LEU A 502 51.97 22.62 72.35
C LEU A 502 52.81 23.55 73.21
N ASP A 503 52.41 24.81 73.31
CA ASP A 503 52.97 25.78 74.23
C ASP A 503 52.45 25.51 75.65
N THR A 504 53.39 25.24 76.56
CA THR A 504 53.07 24.95 77.96
C THR A 504 52.93 26.20 78.84
N ASP A 505 53.33 27.36 78.33
CA ASP A 505 53.15 28.66 78.97
C ASP A 505 51.77 29.26 78.63
N CYS A 506 51.07 28.72 77.63
CA CYS A 506 49.63 28.85 77.42
C CYS A 506 48.82 27.89 78.32
N ALA A 507 47.91 28.44 79.12
CA ALA A 507 47.07 27.65 80.03
C ALA A 507 45.88 27.00 79.31
N ASP A 508 45.34 27.71 78.33
CA ASP A 508 44.22 27.39 77.44
C ASP A 508 44.34 28.26 76.18
N ILE A 509 43.44 28.05 75.23
CA ILE A 509 43.37 28.73 73.93
C ILE A 509 43.10 30.25 74.10
N ASP A 510 42.31 30.63 75.12
CA ASP A 510 41.98 32.03 75.50
C ASP A 510 43.13 32.80 76.19
N GLY A 511 44.35 32.25 76.14
CA GLY A 511 45.49 32.82 76.83
C GLY A 511 45.88 34.19 76.28
N ALA A 512 45.69 35.24 77.10
CA ALA A 512 46.14 36.59 76.78
C ALA A 512 47.68 36.79 76.85
N SER A 513 48.45 35.74 77.17
CA SER A 513 49.92 35.76 77.19
C SER A 513 50.53 34.36 77.15
N GLU A 514 51.46 34.13 76.22
CA GLU A 514 52.31 32.93 76.17
C GLU A 514 53.59 33.06 77.03
N ALA A 515 53.75 34.14 77.81
CA ALA A 515 54.98 34.38 78.55
C ALA A 515 54.91 33.84 79.98
N GLY A 516 55.50 32.65 80.20
CA GLY A 516 55.54 32.00 81.50
C GLY A 516 56.14 32.87 82.63
N GLY A 517 55.38 33.02 83.73
CA GLY A 517 55.86 33.64 84.96
C GLY A 517 56.96 32.81 85.65
N ALA A 518 58.22 33.18 85.43
CA ALA A 518 59.47 32.81 86.14
C ALA A 518 59.53 31.42 86.85
N PRO A 519 60.41 30.50 86.41
CA PRO A 519 60.51 29.17 87.02
C PRO A 519 61.04 29.20 88.47
N PRO A 520 60.53 28.34 89.38
CA PRO A 520 61.05 28.23 90.74
C PRO A 520 62.47 27.65 90.74
N GLN A 521 63.39 28.36 91.40
CA GLN A 521 64.78 27.97 91.57
C GLN A 521 64.91 26.64 92.32
N ILE A 522 65.40 25.59 91.65
CA ILE A 522 65.75 24.31 92.29
C ILE A 522 67.12 24.48 92.99
N PRO A 523 67.24 24.26 94.31
CA PRO A 523 68.55 24.25 94.96
C PRO A 523 69.31 22.96 94.63
N ALA A 524 70.61 23.12 94.40
CA ALA A 524 71.55 22.03 94.11
C ALA A 524 71.53 20.93 95.18
N ILE A 525 71.47 19.68 94.73
CA ILE A 525 71.69 18.48 95.56
C ILE A 525 72.94 17.75 95.04
N PRO A 526 73.93 17.42 95.89
CA PRO A 526 75.17 16.80 95.46
C PRO A 526 75.07 15.26 95.40
N GLY A 527 75.65 14.69 94.34
CA GLY A 527 76.40 13.43 94.38
C GLY A 527 75.65 12.09 94.38
N ALA A 528 76.02 11.25 93.39
CA ALA A 528 75.75 9.81 93.22
C ALA A 528 74.33 9.47 92.73
N TRP A 529 74.19 8.88 91.54
CA TRP A 529 74.22 7.45 91.25
C TRP A 529 74.16 7.26 89.72
N THR A 530 75.16 6.58 89.18
CA THR A 530 75.26 6.14 87.79
C THR A 530 74.50 4.83 87.56
N ALA A 531 74.03 4.67 86.32
CA ALA A 531 73.69 3.43 85.61
C ALA A 531 72.28 2.84 85.81
N LEU A 532 71.44 2.96 84.77
CA LEU A 532 70.86 1.84 84.00
C LEU A 532 69.72 2.37 83.11
N LEU A 533 69.81 2.10 81.80
CA LEU A 533 68.75 1.85 80.81
C LEU A 533 69.08 2.44 79.43
N GLY A 534 70.16 1.92 78.83
CA GLY A 534 70.33 1.89 77.38
C GLY A 534 70.07 0.47 76.91
N GLY A 535 68.95 0.24 76.23
CA GLY A 535 68.65 -1.03 75.58
C GLY A 535 67.20 -1.47 75.79
N ILE A 536 66.31 -0.98 74.93
CA ILE A 536 65.30 -1.71 74.16
C ILE A 536 64.80 -0.71 73.10
N LEU A 537 65.61 -0.53 72.06
CA LEU A 537 65.17 -0.04 70.75
C LEU A 537 65.79 -1.03 69.75
N LEU A 538 65.03 -1.43 68.74
CA LEU A 538 65.29 -2.49 67.73
C LEU A 538 64.89 -3.93 68.10
N CYS A 539 63.59 -4.22 68.10
CA CYS A 539 63.08 -5.51 67.57
C CYS A 539 61.57 -5.50 67.24
N ALA A 540 61.06 -4.44 66.60
CA ALA A 540 59.64 -4.38 66.21
C ALA A 540 59.39 -3.79 64.82
N LEU A 541 60.29 -4.07 63.85
CA LEU A 541 60.19 -3.52 62.49
C LEU A 541 60.34 -4.57 61.36
N VAL A 542 60.09 -5.85 61.65
CA VAL A 542 60.16 -6.94 60.62
C VAL A 542 58.90 -7.83 60.59
N LEU A 543 57.81 -7.49 61.29
CA LEU A 543 56.61 -8.37 61.33
C LEU A 543 55.31 -7.76 60.78
N ALA A 544 55.36 -6.67 60.00
CA ALA A 544 54.16 -6.02 59.45
C ALA A 544 54.19 -5.85 57.91
N GLN A 545 54.75 -6.82 57.16
CA GLN A 545 54.74 -6.79 55.68
C GLN A 545 54.31 -8.12 55.02
N ALA A 546 53.54 -8.98 55.69
CA ALA A 546 53.09 -10.25 55.12
C ALA A 546 51.62 -10.60 55.36
N LEU A 547 50.74 -9.62 55.58
CA LEU A 547 49.33 -9.85 55.89
C LEU A 547 48.37 -8.81 55.29
N GLN A 548 48.53 -8.48 54.01
CA GLN A 548 47.57 -7.64 53.24
C GLN A 548 47.44 -8.12 51.78
N LEU A 549 47.36 -9.43 51.56
CA LEU A 549 46.90 -10.03 50.29
C LEU A 549 45.95 -11.19 50.59
N ARG A 550 44.78 -10.82 51.14
CA ARG A 550 43.49 -11.53 51.08
C ARG A 550 42.46 -10.72 51.87
N ARG A 551 41.92 -9.69 51.21
CA ARG A 551 40.51 -9.35 51.24
C ARG A 551 40.18 -8.67 49.92
#